data_AF-A0A6I8LJU3-F1
#
_entry.id   AF-A0A6I8LJU3-F1
#
_cell.length_a   1.000
_cell.length_b   1.000
_cell.length_c   1.000
_cell.angle_alpha   90.00
_cell.angle_beta   90.00
_cell.angle_gamma   90.00
#
_symmetry.space_group_name_H-M   'P 1'
#
loop_
_entity.id
_entity.type
_entity.pdbx_description
1 polymer ?
#
loop_
_entity_poly.entity_id
_entity_poly.type
_entity_poly.pdbx_seq_one_letter_code
_entity_poly.pdbx_strand_id
1 'polypeptide(L)'
;MTEPNGVSDDQLTVDYDFDEAWRERKAARVAPRIRILGKVYTLPHSLPAKLILFAVSAKKNGRAATEEVNAEEAFDMLSALLGEQNLVDILNRGLEIDDLPDVLGTCQQLYQNRQQAPGNGKAPAASVAGATANTPSA
;
A
#
# COMPACT_ATOMS: atom_id res chain seq x y z
N MET A 1 -28.08 -31.86 -17.81
CA MET A 1 -26.91 -30.96 -17.69
C MET A 1 -26.89 -30.53 -16.25
N THR A 2 -26.03 -31.14 -15.44
CA THR A 2 -25.94 -30.90 -14.00
C THR A 2 -24.57 -30.32 -13.75
N GLU A 3 -24.52 -29.04 -13.43
CA GLU A 3 -23.29 -28.36 -13.04
C GLU A 3 -22.75 -29.05 -11.77
N PRO A 4 -21.45 -29.39 -11.68
CA PRO A 4 -20.91 -29.91 -10.44
C PRO A 4 -20.93 -28.78 -9.40
N ASN A 5 -21.62 -29.04 -8.29
CA ASN A 5 -21.64 -28.20 -7.09
C ASN A 5 -20.25 -27.62 -6.81
N GLY A 6 -20.11 -26.31 -7.01
CA GLY A 6 -18.92 -25.58 -6.67
C GLY A 6 -18.73 -25.60 -5.17
N VAL A 7 -17.71 -26.33 -4.71
CA VAL A 7 -17.22 -26.21 -3.34
C VAL A 7 -16.83 -24.74 -3.15
N SER A 8 -17.45 -24.08 -2.16
CA SER A 8 -17.12 -22.68 -1.86
C SER A 8 -15.66 -22.60 -1.41
N ASP A 9 -14.95 -21.53 -1.81
CA ASP A 9 -13.52 -21.34 -1.52
C ASP A 9 -13.21 -21.47 -0.01
N ASP A 10 -14.15 -21.03 0.84
CA ASP A 10 -14.16 -21.17 2.31
C ASP A 10 -14.09 -22.61 2.84
N GLN A 11 -14.35 -23.62 2.00
CA GLN A 11 -14.35 -25.04 2.36
C GLN A 11 -13.09 -25.77 1.89
N LEU A 12 -12.20 -25.09 1.16
CA LEU A 12 -10.93 -25.64 0.73
C LEU A 12 -9.92 -25.63 1.88
N THR A 13 -9.19 -26.72 2.04
CA THR A 13 -8.07 -26.77 3.00
C THR A 13 -6.86 -26.09 2.35
N VAL A 14 -6.32 -25.07 3.00
CA VAL A 14 -5.16 -24.30 2.52
C VAL A 14 -3.93 -24.56 3.39
N ASP A 15 -2.74 -24.58 2.78
CA ASP A 15 -1.49 -24.73 3.52
C ASP A 15 -1.13 -23.48 4.33
N TYR A 16 -1.61 -22.30 3.94
CA TYR A 16 -1.41 -21.04 4.64
C TYR A 16 -2.47 -19.99 4.28
N ASP A 17 -3.12 -19.40 5.28
CA ASP A 17 -4.13 -18.34 5.11
C ASP A 17 -3.51 -16.95 5.45
N PHE A 18 -3.30 -16.14 4.42
CA PHE A 18 -2.81 -14.76 4.57
C PHE A 18 -3.88 -13.81 5.12
N ASP A 19 -5.16 -14.05 4.85
CA ASP A 19 -6.26 -13.22 5.34
C ASP A 19 -6.42 -13.36 6.85
N GLU A 20 -6.26 -14.58 7.38
CA GLU A 20 -6.12 -14.81 8.81
C GLU A 20 -4.84 -14.20 9.38
N ALA A 21 -3.67 -14.47 8.78
CA ALA A 21 -2.39 -13.96 9.27
C ALA A 21 -2.29 -12.42 9.30
N TRP A 22 -3.06 -11.73 8.46
CA TRP A 22 -3.08 -10.27 8.38
C TRP A 22 -4.22 -9.61 9.15
N ARG A 23 -5.21 -10.38 9.61
CA ARG A 23 -6.43 -9.87 10.27
C ARG A 23 -6.08 -8.95 11.43
N GLU A 24 -5.26 -9.42 12.36
CA GLU A 24 -4.84 -8.65 13.54
C GLU A 24 -3.91 -7.48 13.19
N ARG A 25 -3.00 -7.70 12.22
CA ARG A 25 -2.04 -6.68 11.78
C ARG A 25 -2.70 -5.51 11.08
N LYS A 26 -3.80 -5.74 10.36
CA LYS A 26 -4.60 -4.71 9.67
C LYS A 26 -5.51 -3.98 10.66
N ALA A 27 -6.10 -4.69 11.62
CA ALA A 27 -7.00 -4.10 12.61
C ALA A 27 -6.33 -3.05 13.52
N ALA A 28 -5.03 -3.22 13.83
CA ALA A 28 -4.29 -2.29 14.69
C ALA A 28 -3.82 -0.99 14.01
N ARG A 29 -4.04 -0.82 12.70
CA ARG A 29 -3.48 0.32 11.94
C ARG A 29 -4.49 1.46 11.80
N VAL A 30 -4.09 2.64 12.25
CA VAL A 30 -4.92 3.86 12.14
C VAL A 30 -4.80 4.49 10.76
N ALA A 31 -5.90 4.51 10.02
CA ALA A 31 -6.00 5.14 8.72
C ALA A 31 -5.77 6.67 8.80
N PRO A 32 -4.86 7.26 7.99
CA PRO A 32 -4.70 8.69 7.93
C PRO A 32 -5.95 9.41 7.41
N ARG A 33 -6.10 10.66 7.84
CA ARG A 33 -7.14 11.55 7.33
C ARG A 33 -6.47 12.81 6.79
N ILE A 34 -6.87 13.22 5.60
CA ILE A 34 -6.43 14.47 4.96
C ILE A 34 -7.65 15.33 4.66
N ARG A 35 -7.45 16.64 4.63
CA ARG A 35 -8.51 17.59 4.24
C ARG A 35 -8.15 18.21 2.91
N ILE A 36 -9.07 18.09 1.94
CA ILE A 36 -8.93 18.71 0.62
C ILE A 36 -10.19 19.53 0.36
N LEU A 37 -10.01 20.81 0.03
CA LEU A 37 -11.11 21.75 -0.26
C LEU A 37 -12.21 21.74 0.83
N GLY A 38 -11.85 21.63 2.11
CA GLY A 38 -12.82 21.63 3.21
C GLY A 38 -13.52 20.30 3.53
N LYS A 39 -13.28 19.22 2.77
CA LYS A 39 -13.80 17.87 3.07
C LYS A 39 -12.68 16.96 3.57
N VAL A 40 -13.00 16.09 4.53
CA VAL A 40 -12.04 15.14 5.12
C VAL A 40 -12.16 13.79 4.40
N TYR A 41 -11.04 13.33 3.85
CA TYR A 41 -10.92 12.03 3.20
C TYR A 41 -10.08 11.10 4.06
N THR A 42 -10.45 9.82 4.08
CA THR A 42 -9.69 8.79 4.78
C THR A 42 -8.81 8.09 3.77
N LEU A 43 -7.51 8.12 4.02
CA LEU A 43 -6.50 7.41 3.24
C LEU A 43 -6.36 5.96 3.73
N PRO A 44 -5.85 5.04 2.90
CA PRO A 44 -5.56 3.68 3.32
C PRO A 44 -4.51 3.65 4.44
N HIS A 45 -4.47 2.60 5.24
CA HIS A 45 -3.51 2.53 6.35
C HIS A 45 -2.04 2.51 5.87
N SER A 46 -1.81 2.08 4.63
CA SER A 46 -0.50 1.95 4.00
C SER A 46 -0.64 2.26 2.53
N LEU A 47 0.47 2.69 1.94
CA LEU A 47 0.58 2.86 0.49
C LEU A 47 0.16 1.55 -0.23
N PRO A 48 -0.78 1.64 -1.19
CA PRO A 48 -1.10 0.52 -2.05
C PRO A 48 0.13 0.01 -2.79
N ALA A 49 0.31 -1.32 -2.87
CA ALA A 49 1.46 -1.93 -3.53
C ALA A 49 1.60 -1.50 -5.00
N LYS A 50 0.48 -1.16 -5.67
CA LYS A 50 0.46 -0.63 -7.03
C LYS A 50 1.35 0.62 -7.18
N LEU A 51 1.45 1.47 -6.15
CA LEU A 51 2.31 2.66 -6.18
C LEU A 51 3.81 2.31 -6.18
N ILE A 52 4.19 1.24 -5.49
CA ILE A 52 5.57 0.74 -5.51
C ILE A 52 5.90 0.18 -6.89
N LEU A 53 4.95 -0.54 -7.51
CA LEU A 53 5.12 -1.05 -8.87
C LEU A 53 5.27 0.09 -9.89
N PHE A 54 4.52 1.19 -9.73
CA PHE A 54 4.73 2.40 -10.54
C PHE A 54 6.15 2.96 -10.39
N ALA A 55 6.63 3.14 -9.16
CA ALA A 55 7.99 3.64 -8.91
C ALA A 55 9.09 2.71 -9.47
N VAL A 56 8.91 1.39 -9.36
CA VAL A 56 9.83 0.40 -9.93
C VAL A 56 9.80 0.44 -11.46
N SER A 57 8.62 0.56 -12.07
CA SER A 57 8.44 0.68 -13.51
C SER A 57 9.11 1.94 -14.07
N ALA A 58 8.89 3.09 -13.42
CA ALA A 58 9.52 4.36 -13.80
C ALA A 58 11.05 4.27 -13.76
N LYS A 59 11.61 3.70 -12.68
CA LYS A 59 13.06 3.47 -12.55
C LYS A 59 13.60 2.54 -13.64
N LYS A 60 12.87 1.47 -13.98
CA LYS A 60 13.26 0.52 -15.03
C LYS A 60 13.28 1.17 -16.42
N ASN A 61 12.38 2.13 -16.66
CA ASN A 61 12.31 2.88 -17.92
C ASN A 61 13.35 4.01 -18.01
N GLY A 62 14.28 4.10 -17.06
CA GLY A 62 15.37 5.08 -17.08
C GLY A 62 14.96 6.47 -16.60
N ARG A 63 13.74 6.65 -16.04
CA ARG A 63 13.38 7.90 -15.40
C ARG A 63 14.21 8.10 -14.14
N ALA A 64 14.82 9.28 -14.01
CA ALA A 64 15.50 9.66 -12.79
C ALA A 64 14.46 9.72 -11.64
N ALA A 65 14.87 9.44 -10.41
CA ALA A 65 13.98 9.57 -9.24
C ALA A 65 13.46 11.01 -9.03
N THR A 66 14.03 11.97 -9.75
CA THR A 66 13.69 13.41 -9.75
C THR A 66 12.84 13.82 -10.95
N GLU A 67 12.49 12.90 -11.86
CA GLU A 67 11.63 13.23 -12.99
C GLU A 67 10.20 13.46 -12.46
N GLU A 68 9.64 14.64 -12.74
CA GLU A 68 8.32 15.04 -12.25
C GLU A 68 7.26 14.02 -12.70
N VAL A 69 6.47 13.57 -11.73
CA VAL A 69 5.27 12.76 -11.99
C VAL A 69 4.33 13.63 -12.81
N ASN A 70 3.97 13.20 -14.01
CA ASN A 70 3.05 13.98 -14.84
C ASN A 70 1.62 13.93 -14.23
N ALA A 71 0.74 14.81 -14.70
CA ALA A 71 -0.62 14.90 -14.18
C ALA A 71 -1.43 13.59 -14.30
N GLU A 72 -1.24 12.83 -15.39
CA GLU A 72 -1.92 11.55 -15.61
C GLU A 72 -1.47 10.49 -14.60
N GLU A 73 -0.16 10.35 -14.39
CA GLU A 73 0.41 9.46 -13.39
C GLU A 73 -0.01 9.89 -11.97
N ALA A 74 -0.03 11.20 -11.69
CA ALA A 74 -0.49 11.73 -10.41
C ALA A 74 -1.97 11.40 -10.16
N PHE A 75 -2.81 11.53 -11.18
CA PHE A 75 -4.22 11.13 -11.12
C PHE A 75 -4.38 9.64 -10.84
N ASP A 76 -3.67 8.77 -11.56
CA ASP A 76 -3.71 7.31 -11.35
C ASP A 76 -3.26 6.91 -9.94
N MET A 77 -2.19 7.55 -9.45
CA MET A 77 -1.66 7.31 -8.12
C MET A 77 -2.61 7.80 -7.02
N LEU A 78 -3.22 8.98 -7.20
CA LEU A 78 -4.23 9.51 -6.30
C LEU A 78 -5.53 8.71 -6.34
N SER A 79 -5.92 8.19 -7.51
CA SER A 79 -7.09 7.32 -7.66
C SER A 79 -6.89 6.00 -6.90
N ALA A 80 -5.68 5.43 -6.96
CA ALA A 80 -5.33 4.27 -6.15
C ALA A 80 -5.32 4.54 -4.64
N LEU A 81 -5.08 5.79 -4.21
CA LEU A 81 -5.01 6.19 -2.80
C LEU A 81 -6.35 6.59 -2.21
N LEU A 82 -7.08 7.47 -2.90
CA LEU A 82 -8.32 8.07 -2.42
C LEU A 82 -9.53 7.30 -2.91
N GLY A 83 -9.39 6.49 -3.94
CA GLY A 83 -10.48 5.93 -4.71
C GLY A 83 -10.95 6.91 -5.78
N GLU A 84 -11.27 6.38 -6.95
CA GLU A 84 -11.69 7.12 -8.14
C GLU A 84 -12.85 8.10 -7.84
N GLN A 85 -13.87 7.63 -7.11
CA GLN A 85 -15.03 8.43 -6.73
C GLN A 85 -14.67 9.68 -5.90
N ASN A 86 -13.73 9.54 -4.95
CA ASN A 86 -13.29 10.67 -4.13
C ASN A 86 -12.42 11.63 -4.93
N LEU A 87 -11.60 11.12 -5.86
CA LEU A 87 -10.78 11.96 -6.72
C LEU A 87 -11.64 12.79 -7.68
N VAL A 88 -12.66 12.19 -8.28
CA VAL A 88 -13.64 12.90 -9.11
C VAL A 88 -14.39 13.96 -8.30
N ASP A 89 -14.81 13.66 -7.07
CA ASP A 89 -15.41 14.66 -6.17
C ASP A 89 -14.46 15.82 -5.86
N ILE A 90 -13.17 15.54 -5.65
CA ILE A 90 -12.16 16.57 -5.41
C ILE A 90 -11.99 17.48 -6.64
N LEU A 91 -11.89 16.90 -7.84
CA LEU A 91 -11.78 17.65 -9.09
C LEU A 91 -13.01 18.53 -9.34
N ASN A 92 -14.22 17.98 -9.14
CA ASN A 92 -15.47 18.74 -9.28
C ASN A 92 -15.59 19.91 -8.30
N ARG A 93 -14.86 19.87 -7.18
CA ARG A 93 -14.81 20.95 -6.18
C ARG A 93 -13.80 22.04 -6.53
N GLY A 94 -13.07 21.89 -7.63
CA GLY A 94 -12.15 22.90 -8.16
C GLY A 94 -10.68 22.65 -7.83
N LEU A 95 -10.25 21.40 -7.60
CA LEU A 95 -8.82 21.09 -7.59
C LEU A 95 -8.28 21.18 -9.02
N GLU A 96 -7.23 21.96 -9.24
CA GLU A 96 -6.62 22.11 -10.55
C GLU A 96 -5.69 20.93 -10.84
N ILE A 97 -5.44 20.67 -12.13
CA ILE A 97 -4.56 19.58 -12.57
C ILE A 97 -3.13 19.82 -12.05
N ASP A 98 -2.70 21.08 -11.99
CA ASP A 98 -1.39 21.50 -11.50
C ASP A 98 -1.20 21.26 -9.98
N ASP A 99 -2.29 21.10 -9.23
CA ASP A 99 -2.24 20.83 -7.79
C ASP A 99 -2.12 19.31 -7.47
N LEU A 100 -2.39 18.44 -8.45
CA LEU A 100 -2.35 16.98 -8.25
C LEU A 100 -0.99 16.48 -7.73
N PRO A 101 0.16 16.91 -8.28
CA PRO A 101 1.46 16.51 -7.77
C PRO A 101 1.69 16.92 -6.31
N ASP A 102 1.20 18.08 -5.88
CA ASP A 102 1.35 18.57 -4.50
C ASP A 102 0.52 17.75 -3.50
N VAL A 103 -0.72 17.42 -3.87
CA VAL A 103 -1.59 16.52 -3.08
C VAL A 103 -0.94 15.15 -2.95
N LEU A 104 -0.39 14.61 -4.04
CA LEU A 104 0.30 13.34 -4.04
C LEU A 104 1.57 13.38 -3.17
N GLY A 105 2.39 14.43 -3.29
CA GLY A 105 3.59 14.65 -2.49
C GLY A 105 3.29 14.69 -0.99
N THR A 106 2.25 15.45 -0.61
CA THR A 106 1.75 15.52 0.77
C THR A 106 1.31 14.15 1.28
N CYS A 107 0.58 13.37 0.48
CA CYS A 107 0.18 12.01 0.84
C CYS A 107 1.41 11.12 1.09
N GLN A 108 2.37 11.12 0.17
CA GLN A 108 3.59 10.33 0.29
C GLN A 108 4.41 10.71 1.52
N GLN A 109 4.60 12.00 1.78
CA GLN A 109 5.32 12.50 2.95
C GLN A 109 4.65 12.05 4.25
N LEU A 110 3.32 12.06 4.30
CA LEU A 110 2.56 11.60 5.47
C LEU A 110 2.82 10.10 5.76
N TYR A 111 2.94 9.27 4.74
CA TYR A 111 3.31 7.87 4.91
C TYR A 111 4.79 7.68 5.29
N GLN A 112 5.70 8.44 4.69
CA GLN A 112 7.12 8.38 5.02
C GLN A 112 7.37 8.77 6.49
N ASN A 113 6.76 9.85 6.95
CA ASN A 113 6.84 10.30 8.34
C ASN A 113 6.31 9.24 9.31
N ARG A 114 5.27 8.49 8.93
CA ARG A 114 4.75 7.39 9.76
C ARG A 114 5.62 6.14 9.76
N GLN A 115 6.34 5.88 8.67
CA GLN A 115 7.33 4.80 8.61
C GLN A 115 8.60 5.14 9.42
N GLN A 116 8.96 6.43 9.49
CA GLN A 116 10.13 6.92 10.22
C GLN A 116 9.84 7.26 11.68
N ALA A 117 8.58 7.50 12.07
CA ALA A 117 8.20 7.67 13.46
C ALA A 117 8.59 6.40 14.25
N PRO A 118 9.35 6.52 15.36
CA PRO A 118 9.82 5.37 16.13
C PRO A 118 8.64 4.71 16.86
N GLY A 119 7.98 3.78 16.16
CA GLY A 119 6.83 3.04 16.66
C GLY A 119 6.90 1.59 16.21
N ASN A 120 7.65 0.77 16.95
CA ASN A 120 7.44 -0.67 17.13
C ASN A 120 7.27 -1.58 15.89
N GLY A 121 7.83 -1.23 14.75
CA GLY A 121 8.06 -2.16 13.65
C GLY A 121 9.22 -3.12 13.93
N LYS A 122 9.17 -3.92 15.01
CA LYS A 122 10.02 -5.11 15.10
C LYS A 122 9.56 -6.04 13.97
N ALA A 123 10.29 -6.04 12.85
CA ALA A 123 10.24 -7.17 11.94
C ALA A 123 10.45 -8.43 12.81
N PRO A 124 9.59 -9.46 12.73
CA PRO A 124 9.86 -10.70 13.41
C PRO A 124 11.22 -11.17 12.92
N ALA A 125 12.19 -11.21 13.83
CA ALA A 125 13.49 -11.79 13.53
C ALA A 125 13.20 -13.20 13.03
N ALA A 126 13.67 -13.51 11.83
CA ALA A 126 13.66 -14.88 11.34
C ALA A 126 14.50 -15.72 12.30
N SER A 127 13.87 -16.27 13.34
CA SER A 127 14.43 -17.33 14.16
C SER A 127 14.49 -18.58 13.29
N VAL A 128 15.53 -18.66 12.46
CA VAL A 128 16.02 -19.95 11.97
C VAL A 128 16.76 -20.59 13.15
N ALA A 129 15.98 -21.17 14.06
CA ALA A 129 16.48 -22.09 15.08
C ALA A 129 16.15 -23.50 14.61
N GLY A 130 17.16 -24.23 14.14
CA GLY A 130 17.03 -25.68 13.93
C GLY A 130 17.84 -26.24 12.77
N ALA A 131 19.16 -26.31 12.90
CA ALA A 131 19.93 -27.40 12.30
C ALA A 131 21.15 -27.67 13.18
N THR A 132 21.02 -28.73 13.97
CA THR A 132 21.97 -29.27 14.92
C THR A 132 23.23 -29.82 14.26
N ALA A 133 24.36 -29.60 14.95
CA ALA A 133 25.52 -30.50 15.09
C ALA A 133 26.27 -31.01 13.85
N ASN A 134 27.55 -30.63 13.73
CA ASN A 134 28.65 -31.57 14.03
C ASN A 134 30.01 -30.87 13.97
N THR A 135 30.65 -30.73 15.13
CA THR A 135 32.11 -30.74 15.28
C THR A 135 32.61 -32.16 14.99
N PRO A 136 33.83 -32.36 14.47
CA PRO A 136 34.95 -32.49 15.42
C PRO A 136 36.23 -31.77 14.97
N SER A 137 36.97 -31.31 15.98
CA SER A 137 38.39 -30.98 15.90
C SER A 137 39.22 -32.25 16.09
N ALA A 138 40.26 -32.42 15.28
CA ALA A 138 41.59 -32.91 15.65
C ALA A 138 42.57 -32.48 14.56
#